data_AF-A0A1V3GCI2-F1
#
_entry.id   AF-A0A1V3GCI2-F1
#
_cell.length_a   1.000
_cell.length_b   1.000
_cell.length_c   1.000
_cell.angle_alpha   90.00
_cell.angle_beta   90.00
_cell.angle_gamma   90.00
#
_symmetry.space_group_name_H-M   'P 1'
#
loop_
_entity.id
_entity.type
_entity.pdbx_description
1 polymer ?
#
loop_
_entity_poly.entity_id
_entity_poly.type
_entity_poly.pdbx_seq_one_letter_code
_entity_poly.pdbx_strand_id
1 'polypeptide(L)'
;MSGYPNMREFYQKGLILIGENDRAALMQKSGENTSHEGSTHWLIAMEGSEKQPDIYQWKVLIYPSDSKKVNCYKSPYFSSQHFSSIHDAINYSNELSQKAREDQLNTLE
;
A
#
# COMPACT_ATOMS: atom_id res chain seq x y z
N MET A 1 -12.58 8.83 13.01
CA MET A 1 -12.15 7.63 12.25
C MET A 1 -10.83 7.17 12.83
N SER A 2 -10.76 5.94 13.30
CA SER A 2 -9.52 5.30 13.75
C SER A 2 -8.54 5.29 12.57
N GLY A 3 -7.36 5.88 12.71
CA GLY A 3 -6.32 5.91 11.67
C GLY A 3 -5.64 4.54 11.44
N TYR A 4 -6.37 3.45 11.61
CA TYR A 4 -5.89 2.09 11.48
C TYR A 4 -6.72 1.37 10.41
N PRO A 5 -6.09 0.49 9.62
CA PRO A 5 -6.79 -0.31 8.65
C PRO A 5 -7.91 -1.13 9.28
N ASN A 6 -8.89 -1.51 8.47
CA ASN A 6 -9.90 -2.48 8.88
C ASN A 6 -9.25 -3.87 9.01
N MET A 7 -8.67 -4.14 10.18
CA MET A 7 -7.91 -5.37 10.45
C MET A 7 -8.70 -6.66 10.23
N ARG A 8 -10.05 -6.59 10.21
CA ARG A 8 -10.90 -7.74 9.92
C ARG A 8 -10.80 -8.19 8.46
N GLU A 9 -10.64 -7.25 7.53
CA GLU A 9 -10.58 -7.48 6.09
C GLU A 9 -9.29 -6.89 5.50
N PHE A 10 -8.18 -7.00 6.23
CA PHE A 10 -6.87 -6.51 5.80
C PHE A 10 -5.96 -7.67 5.39
N TYR A 11 -5.73 -7.80 4.08
CA TYR A 11 -4.96 -8.90 3.50
C TYR A 11 -3.64 -8.37 2.96
N GLN A 12 -2.56 -8.62 3.71
CA GLN A 12 -1.22 -8.20 3.33
C GLN A 12 -0.52 -9.23 2.44
N LYS A 13 0.23 -8.76 1.45
CA LYS A 13 1.17 -9.56 0.66
C LYS A 13 2.56 -9.55 1.30
N GLY A 14 3.46 -10.36 0.75
CA GLY A 14 4.86 -10.35 1.15
C GLY A 14 5.51 -8.98 0.94
N LEU A 15 6.51 -8.68 1.79
CA LEU A 15 7.30 -7.46 1.70
C LEU A 15 8.19 -7.49 0.44
N ILE A 16 8.27 -6.37 -0.28
CA ILE A 16 9.09 -6.21 -1.49
C ILE A 16 10.14 -5.14 -1.20
N LEU A 17 11.41 -5.36 -1.51
CA LEU A 17 12.45 -4.34 -1.31
C LEU A 17 12.13 -3.08 -2.14
N ILE A 18 12.34 -1.91 -1.55
CA ILE A 18 12.19 -0.63 -2.25
C ILE A 18 13.40 -0.44 -3.16
N GLY A 19 13.17 -0.22 -4.46
CA GLY A 19 14.21 0.14 -5.42
C GLY A 19 14.64 1.61 -5.30
N GLU A 20 15.64 2.01 -6.09
CA GLU A 20 16.26 3.33 -5.93
C GLU A 20 15.35 4.47 -6.38
N ASN A 21 14.62 4.28 -7.49
CA ASN A 21 13.69 5.28 -8.03
C ASN A 21 12.49 5.44 -7.08
N ASP A 22 11.93 4.33 -6.62
CA ASP A 22 10.84 4.30 -5.65
C ASP A 22 11.24 4.94 -4.32
N ARG A 23 12.48 4.71 -3.87
CA ARG A 23 13.03 5.34 -2.67
C ARG A 23 13.19 6.85 -2.85
N ALA A 24 13.71 7.31 -3.98
CA ALA A 24 13.83 8.74 -4.27
C ALA A 24 12.47 9.43 -4.28
N ALA A 25 11.46 8.83 -4.94
CA ALA A 25 10.10 9.35 -4.96
C ALA A 25 9.45 9.34 -3.56
N LEU A 26 9.68 8.30 -2.76
CA LEU A 26 9.22 8.24 -1.37
C LEU A 26 9.78 9.41 -0.56
N MET A 27 11.08 9.70 -0.66
CA MET A 27 11.72 10.79 0.06
C MET A 27 11.20 12.17 -0.39
N GLN A 28 10.94 12.34 -1.69
CA GLN A 28 10.35 13.57 -2.21
C GLN A 28 8.92 13.77 -1.69
N LYS A 29 8.11 12.71 -1.65
CA LYS A 29 6.71 12.74 -1.19
C LYS A 29 6.61 12.93 0.32
N SER A 30 7.59 12.45 1.08
CA SER A 30 7.63 12.62 2.54
C SER A 30 8.01 14.04 2.99
N GLY A 31 8.71 14.82 2.16
CA GLY A 31 9.22 16.13 2.58
C GLY A 31 10.06 16.01 3.87
N GLU A 32 9.74 16.82 4.89
CA GLU A 32 10.40 16.78 6.21
C GLU A 32 9.88 15.66 7.15
N ASN A 33 8.93 14.82 6.71
CA ASN A 33 8.45 13.72 7.55
C ASN A 33 9.45 12.56 7.59
N THR A 34 10.23 12.49 8.67
CA THR A 34 11.21 11.44 8.99
C THR A 34 10.62 10.04 9.15
N SER A 35 9.29 9.91 9.19
CA SER A 35 8.57 8.63 9.32
C SER A 35 8.95 7.60 8.24
N HIS A 36 9.55 8.05 7.13
CA HIS A 36 9.88 7.22 5.97
C HIS A 36 11.38 6.90 5.82
N GLU A 37 12.28 7.56 6.56
CA GLU A 37 13.75 7.41 6.40
C GLU A 37 14.27 5.97 6.61
N GLY A 38 13.56 5.16 7.41
CA GLY A 38 13.92 3.77 7.69
C GLY A 38 13.25 2.73 6.77
N SER A 39 12.48 3.17 5.78
CA SER A 39 11.69 2.25 4.94
C SER A 39 12.59 1.55 3.93
N THR A 40 12.63 0.23 4.01
CA THR A 40 13.44 -0.63 3.13
C THR A 40 12.57 -1.56 2.28
N HIS A 41 11.30 -1.72 2.65
CA HIS A 41 10.35 -2.59 1.98
C HIS A 41 9.02 -1.87 1.72
N TRP A 42 8.35 -2.25 0.63
CA TRP A 42 6.95 -2.01 0.37
C TRP A 42 6.11 -3.14 0.97
N LEU A 43 5.10 -2.77 1.76
CA LEU A 43 3.98 -3.64 2.08
C LEU A 43 2.81 -3.29 1.17
N ILE A 44 2.42 -4.23 0.31
CA ILE A 44 1.20 -4.12 -0.49
C ILE A 44 0.10 -4.89 0.24
N ALA A 45 -1.03 -4.23 0.50
CA ALA A 45 -2.14 -4.83 1.21
C ALA A 45 -3.47 -4.46 0.56
N MET A 46 -4.49 -5.28 0.80
CA MET A 46 -5.87 -5.00 0.42
C MET A 46 -6.69 -4.74 1.67
N GLU A 47 -7.56 -3.74 1.61
CA GLU A 47 -8.53 -3.46 2.67
C GLU A 47 -9.94 -3.58 2.11
N GLY A 48 -10.73 -4.46 2.73
CA GLY A 48 -12.17 -4.55 2.54
C GLY A 48 -12.92 -3.65 3.51
N SER A 49 -13.97 -2.99 3.01
CA SER A 49 -14.91 -2.25 3.83
C SER A 49 -16.32 -2.46 3.32
N GLU A 50 -17.27 -2.53 4.25
CA GLU A 50 -18.69 -2.57 3.91
C GLU A 50 -19.13 -1.17 3.48
N LYS A 51 -19.60 -1.03 2.24
CA LYS A 51 -20.14 0.24 1.73
C LYS A 51 -21.61 0.39 2.09
N GLN A 52 -22.35 -0.71 2.03
CA GLN A 52 -23.76 -0.88 2.38
C GLN A 52 -23.97 -2.32 2.86
N PRO A 53 -25.09 -2.65 3.53
CA PRO A 53 -25.37 -4.03 3.94
C PRO A 53 -25.19 -5.01 2.77
N ASP A 54 -24.33 -6.01 2.97
CA ASP A 54 -23.98 -7.05 2.00
C ASP A 54 -23.26 -6.56 0.72
N ILE A 55 -22.85 -5.28 0.66
CA ILE A 55 -22.09 -4.70 -0.46
C ILE A 55 -20.72 -4.28 0.05
N TYR A 56 -19.71 -5.06 -0.32
CA TYR A 56 -18.32 -4.81 0.01
C TYR A 56 -17.62 -4.01 -1.09
N GLN A 57 -16.67 -3.18 -0.68
CA GLN A 57 -15.73 -2.52 -1.55
C GLN A 57 -14.31 -2.76 -1.04
N TRP A 58 -13.39 -2.83 -1.99
CA TRP A 58 -12.01 -3.20 -1.76
C TRP A 58 -11.09 -2.10 -2.28
N LYS A 59 -9.97 -1.86 -1.61
CA LYS A 59 -8.92 -1.00 -2.16
C LYS A 59 -7.57 -1.63 -1.89
N VAL A 60 -6.60 -1.29 -2.73
CA VAL A 60 -5.20 -1.70 -2.58
C VAL A 60 -4.41 -0.53 -2.03
N LEU A 61 -3.64 -0.79 -0.98
CA LEU A 61 -2.84 0.17 -0.24
C LEU A 61 -1.37 -0.25 -0.33
N ILE A 62 -0.48 0.72 -0.48
CA ILE A 62 0.96 0.49 -0.41
C ILE A 62 1.52 1.28 0.76
N TYR A 63 2.17 0.58 1.68
CA TYR A 63 2.80 1.17 2.84
C TYR A 63 4.32 1.05 2.75
N PRO A 64 5.05 2.13 3.07
CA PRO A 64 6.47 2.03 3.37
C PRO A 64 6.67 1.29 4.71
N SER A 65 7.58 0.33 4.71
CA SER A 65 7.83 -0.63 5.78
C SER A 65 9.32 -0.92 5.92
N ASP A 66 9.72 -1.48 7.05
CA ASP A 66 10.97 -2.21 7.19
C ASP A 66 10.72 -3.73 7.12
N SER A 67 11.77 -4.54 7.32
CA SER A 67 11.67 -6.01 7.28
C SER A 67 10.89 -6.64 8.45
N LYS A 68 10.48 -5.86 9.45
CA LYS A 68 9.84 -6.31 10.69
C LYS A 68 8.49 -5.64 10.96
N LYS A 69 8.28 -4.41 10.52
CA LYS A 69 7.07 -3.63 10.81
C LYS A 69 6.78 -2.60 9.72
N VAL A 70 5.50 -2.28 9.60
CA VAL A 70 5.03 -1.12 8.82
C VAL A 70 5.32 0.15 9.59
N ASN A 71 5.90 1.14 8.91
CA ASN A 71 6.32 2.38 9.56
C ASN A 71 5.12 3.25 9.93
N CYS A 72 4.11 3.32 9.05
CA CYS A 72 2.93 4.14 9.29
C CYS A 72 1.70 3.63 8.53
N TYR A 73 0.78 2.99 9.25
CA TYR A 73 -0.52 2.61 8.67
C TYR A 73 -1.47 3.80 8.40
N LYS A 74 -1.18 4.97 8.99
CA LYS A 74 -1.99 6.20 8.84
C LYS A 74 -1.73 6.94 7.52
N SER A 75 -0.58 6.71 6.91
CA SER A 75 -0.15 7.43 5.71
C SER A 75 0.41 6.42 4.71
N PRO A 76 -0.47 5.74 3.95
CA PRO A 76 -0.03 4.91 2.84
C PRO A 76 0.68 5.79 1.80
N TYR A 77 1.71 5.24 1.16
CA TYR A 77 2.35 5.88 0.01
C TYR A 77 1.38 6.02 -1.17
N PHE A 78 0.54 5.00 -1.36
CA PHE A 78 -0.47 4.94 -2.40
C PHE A 78 -1.75 4.26 -1.90
N SER A 79 -2.89 4.75 -2.37
CA SER A 79 -4.19 4.13 -2.19
C SER A 79 -4.91 4.12 -3.52
N SER A 80 -5.35 2.95 -3.97
CA SER A 80 -6.15 2.83 -5.18
C SER A 80 -7.54 3.43 -4.99
N GLN A 81 -8.27 3.55 -6.10
CA GLN A 81 -9.72 3.63 -6.08
C GLN A 81 -10.36 2.37 -5.45
N HIS A 82 -11.65 2.47 -5.15
CA HIS A 82 -12.42 1.34 -4.63
C HIS A 82 -12.89 0.43 -5.78
N PHE A 83 -12.67 -0.87 -5.61
CA PHE A 83 -13.15 -1.95 -6.46
C PHE A 83 -14.37 -2.61 -5.84
N SER A 84 -15.36 -2.94 -6.65
CA SER A 84 -16.55 -3.68 -6.20
C SER A 84 -16.30 -5.19 -6.08
N SER A 85 -15.25 -5.70 -6.73
CA SER A 85 -14.86 -7.10 -6.73
C SER A 85 -13.53 -7.30 -6.01
N ILE A 86 -13.47 -8.31 -5.14
CA ILE A 86 -12.20 -8.72 -4.51
C ILE A 86 -11.21 -9.24 -5.56
N HIS A 87 -11.69 -9.86 -6.64
CA HIS A 87 -10.84 -10.38 -7.70
C HIS A 87 -10.11 -9.25 -8.43
N ASP A 88 -10.80 -8.13 -8.68
CA ASP A 88 -10.18 -6.96 -9.31
C ASP A 88 -9.10 -6.35 -8.40
N ALA A 89 -9.37 -6.27 -7.09
CA ALA A 89 -8.37 -5.83 -6.12
C ALA A 89 -7.16 -6.79 -6.03
N ILE A 90 -7.39 -8.10 -6.15
CA ILE A 90 -6.32 -9.11 -6.18
C ILE A 90 -5.46 -8.95 -7.44
N ASN A 91 -6.08 -8.79 -8.61
CA ASN A 91 -5.37 -8.60 -9.87
C ASN A 91 -4.55 -7.30 -9.83
N TYR A 92 -5.17 -6.20 -9.42
CA TYR A 92 -4.49 -4.92 -9.32
C TYR A 92 -3.36 -4.93 -8.30
N SER A 93 -3.54 -5.59 -7.15
CA SER A 93 -2.44 -5.76 -6.19
C SER A 93 -1.32 -6.66 -6.71
N ASN A 94 -1.56 -7.58 -7.65
CA ASN A 94 -0.52 -8.35 -8.32
C ASN A 94 0.27 -7.46 -9.29
N GLU A 95 -0.41 -6.64 -10.07
CA GLU A 95 0.22 -5.67 -10.98
C GLU A 95 1.10 -4.68 -10.21
N LEU A 96 0.60 -4.13 -9.09
CA LEU A 96 1.39 -3.27 -8.21
C LEU A 96 2.60 -4.02 -7.61
N SER A 97 2.46 -5.30 -7.26
CA SER A 97 3.58 -6.11 -6.78
C SER A 97 4.64 -6.31 -7.86
N GLN A 98 4.23 -6.39 -9.12
CA GLN A 98 5.18 -6.49 -10.22
C GLN A 98 5.89 -5.15 -10.44
N LYS A 99 5.16 -4.04 -10.50
CA LYS A 99 5.74 -2.69 -10.59
C LYS A 99 6.72 -2.40 -9.45
N ALA A 100 6.42 -2.84 -8.23
CA ALA A 100 7.32 -2.71 -7.08
C ALA A 100 8.64 -3.45 -7.27
N ARG A 101 8.61 -4.65 -7.85
CA ARG A 101 9.83 -5.42 -8.15
C ARG A 101 10.63 -4.82 -9.29
N GLU A 102 9.96 -4.10 -10.18
CA GLU A 102 10.55 -3.41 -11.33
C GLU A 102 10.99 -1.97 -11.00
N ASP A 103 10.85 -1.52 -9.74
CA ASP A 103 11.18 -0.17 -9.29
C ASP A 103 10.39 0.93 -10.03
N GLN A 104 9.08 0.68 -10.21
CA GLN A 104 8.16 1.53 -10.99
C GLN A 104 6.94 2.01 -10.17
N LEU A 105 6.93 1.90 -8.84
CA LEU A 105 5.84 2.49 -8.05
C LEU A 105 5.87 4.02 -8.05
N ASN A 106 7.03 4.62 -8.28
CA ASN A 106 7.19 6.07 -8.47
C ASN A 106 6.36 6.63 -9.65
N THR A 107 5.95 5.78 -10.59
CA THR A 107 5.14 6.20 -11.76
C THR A 107 3.64 6.16 -11.47
N LEU A 108 3.22 5.83 -10.25
CA LEU A 108 1.82 5.82 -9.87
C LEU A 108 1.35 7.25 -9.56
N GLU A 109 0.21 7.62 -10.14
CA GLU A 109 -0.44 8.93 -9.92
C GLU A 109 -1.31 8.95 -8.67
#